data_AF-A0A2V9G788-F1
#
_entry.id   AF-A0A2V9G788-F1
#
_cell.length_a   1.000
_cell.length_b   1.000
_cell.length_c   1.000
_cell.angle_alpha   90.00
_cell.angle_beta   90.00
_cell.angle_gamma   90.00
#
_symmetry.space_group_name_H-M   'P 1'
#
loop_
_entity.id
_entity.type
_entity.pdbx_description
1 polymer ?
#
loop_
_entity_poly.entity_id
_entity_poly.type
_entity_poly.pdbx_seq_one_letter_code
_entity_poly.pdbx_strand_id
1 'polypeptide(L)' 'MENFAEIAARFVAAGAAVQVESPEDVGVAWIELFRDPPRMKEMGATARRLVEDSRGATDRAMTELAKQMDGAVR' A
#
# COMPACT_ATOMS: atom_id res chain seq x y z
N MET A 1 0.49 2.68 16.66
CA MET A 1 0.60 1.77 15.49
C MET A 1 -0.60 1.88 14.54
N GLU A 2 -1.43 2.93 14.61
CA GLU A 2 -2.62 3.09 13.73
C GLU A 2 -2.28 3.11 12.23
N ASN A 3 -1.13 3.70 11.85
CA ASN A 3 -0.71 3.78 10.44
C ASN A 3 -0.54 2.41 9.77
N PHE A 4 -0.16 1.35 10.50
CA PHE A 4 0.10 0.05 9.88
C PHE A 4 -1.18 -0.70 9.53
N ALA A 5 -2.20 -0.64 10.39
CA ALA A 5 -3.48 -1.30 10.13
C ALA A 5 -4.20 -0.68 8.93
N GLU A 6 -4.18 0.65 8.82
CA GLU A 6 -4.76 1.36 7.68
C GLU A 6 -4.03 1.02 6.38
N ILE A 7 -2.70 1.05 6.39
CA ILE A 7 -1.90 0.68 5.21
C ILE A 7 -2.16 -0.77 4.82
N ALA A 8 -2.19 -1.71 5.77
CA ALA A 8 -2.48 -3.11 5.49
C ALA A 8 -3.88 -3.28 4.86
N ALA A 9 -4.90 -2.61 5.40
CA ALA A 9 -6.25 -2.63 4.85
C ALA A 9 -6.30 -2.11 3.41
N ARG A 10 -5.56 -1.02 3.10
CA ARG A 10 -5.44 -0.48 1.75
C ARG A 10 -4.78 -1.48 0.79
N PHE A 11 -3.75 -2.19 1.23
CA PHE A 11 -3.09 -3.21 0.42
C PHE A 11 -4.02 -4.40 0.15
N VAL A 12 -4.75 -4.88 1.15
CA VAL A 12 -5.72 -5.97 0.98
C VAL A 12 -6.85 -5.56 0.04
N ALA A 13 -7.44 -4.37 0.24
CA ALA A 13 -8.53 -3.86 -0.59
C ALA A 13 -8.12 -3.67 -2.06
N ALA A 14 -6.86 -3.32 -2.32
CA ALA A 14 -6.32 -3.17 -3.66
C ALA A 14 -5.87 -4.49 -4.30
N GLY A 15 -5.95 -5.63 -3.60
CA GLY A 15 -5.41 -6.91 -4.09
C GLY A 15 -3.88 -6.95 -4.12
N ALA A 16 -3.20 -6.10 -3.33
CA ALA A 16 -1.75 -6.06 -3.16
C ALA A 16 -1.24 -6.93 -1.99
N ALA A 17 -2.14 -7.46 -1.18
CA ALA A 17 -1.84 -8.37 -0.08
C ALA A 17 -3.00 -9.34 0.17
N VAL A 18 -2.70 -10.46 0.81
CA VAL A 18 -3.70 -11.41 1.33
C VAL A 18 -3.63 -11.35 2.84
N GLN A 19 -4.77 -11.11 3.48
CA GLN A 19 -4.92 -11.27 4.93
C GLN A 19 -5.41 -12.69 5.22
N VAL A 20 -4.79 -13.33 6.20
CA VAL A 20 -5.17 -14.66 6.68
C VAL A 20 -5.72 -14.56 8.10
N GLU A 21 -6.55 -15.53 8.51
CA GLU A 21 -7.23 -15.51 9.80
C GLU A 21 -6.31 -15.95 10.95
N SER A 22 -5.33 -16.82 10.66
CA SER A 22 -4.32 -17.26 11.62
C SER A 22 -2.92 -17.42 11.03
N PRO A 23 -1.87 -17.53 11.87
CA PRO A 23 -0.51 -17.81 11.40
C PRO A 23 -0.38 -19.15 10.64
N GLU A 24 -1.17 -20.15 11.00
CA GLU A 24 -1.15 -21.47 10.37
C GLU A 24 -1.62 -21.41 8.90
N ASP A 25 -2.56 -20.51 8.60
CA ASP A 25 -3.10 -20.30 7.25
C ASP A 25 -2.09 -19.70 6.26
N VAL A 26 -1.03 -19.06 6.76
CA VAL A 26 0.01 -18.43 5.91
C VAL A 26 0.62 -19.44 4.95
N GLY A 27 0.85 -20.68 5.41
CA GLY A 27 1.42 -21.74 4.57
C GLY A 27 0.53 -22.11 3.40
N VAL A 28 -0.78 -22.15 3.62
CA VAL A 28 -1.78 -22.45 2.58
C VAL A 28 -1.83 -21.31 1.56
N ALA A 29 -1.93 -20.05 2.03
CA ALA A 29 -1.93 -18.87 1.18
C ALA A 29 -0.63 -18.75 0.34
N TRP A 30 0.52 -19.02 0.97
CA TRP A 30 1.76 -19.59 0.40
C TRP A 30 1.57 -20.36 -0.91
N ILE A 31 1.15 -21.60 -0.71
CA ILE A 31 1.11 -22.60 -1.76
C ILE A 31 0.13 -22.19 -2.86
N GLU A 32 -1.03 -21.64 -2.50
CA GLU A 32 -2.03 -21.19 -3.47
C GLU A 32 -1.53 -20.05 -4.35
N LEU A 33 -0.87 -19.04 -3.75
CA LEU A 33 -0.33 -17.92 -4.49
C LEU A 33 0.78 -18.37 -5.46
N PHE A 34 1.69 -19.25 -5.03
CA PHE A 34 2.77 -19.73 -5.89
C PHE A 34 2.29 -20.67 -6.99
N ARG A 35 1.14 -21.32 -6.82
CA ARG A 35 0.49 -22.11 -7.89
C ARG A 35 -0.18 -21.27 -8.96
N ASP A 36 -0.33 -19.96 -8.73
CA ASP A 36 -0.90 -19.00 -9.68
C ASP A 36 0.10 -17.86 -9.99
N PRO A 37 1.09 -18.10 -10.87
CA PRO A 37 2.07 -17.09 -11.24
C PRO A 37 1.49 -15.79 -11.82
N PRO A 38 0.41 -15.81 -12.65
CA PRO A 38 -0.28 -14.60 -13.07
C PRO A 38 -0.77 -13.76 -11.89
N ARG A 39 -1.51 -14.36 -10.93
CA ARG A 39 -2.01 -13.67 -9.73
C ARG A 39 -0.86 -13.13 -8.89
N MET A 40 0.20 -13.92 -8.70
CA MET A 40 1.38 -13.47 -7.95
C MET A 40 2.01 -12.22 -8.59
N LYS A 41 2.15 -12.20 -9.92
CA LYS A 41 2.72 -11.07 -10.65
C LYS A 41 1.84 -9.83 -10.54
N GLU A 42 0.53 -9.99 -10.68
CA GLU A 42 -0.45 -8.90 -10.56
C GLU A 42 -0.47 -8.30 -9.15
N MET A 43 -0.49 -9.15 -8.11
CA MET A 43 -0.44 -8.70 -6.72
C MET A 43 0.84 -7.91 -6.45
N GLY A 44 2.00 -8.41 -6.89
CA GLY A 44 3.28 -7.72 -6.73
C GLY A 44 3.35 -6.39 -7.48
N ALA A 45 2.83 -6.34 -8.71
CA ALA A 45 2.78 -5.10 -9.49
C ALA A 45 1.88 -4.05 -8.82
N THR A 46 0.73 -4.48 -8.27
CA THR A 46 -0.20 -3.60 -7.57
C THR A 46 0.38 -3.08 -6.27
N ALA A 47 1.03 -3.94 -5.49
CA ALA A 47 1.77 -3.55 -4.28
C ALA A 47 2.85 -2.51 -4.60
N ARG A 48 3.62 -2.74 -5.67
CA ARG A 48 4.66 -1.80 -6.10
C ARG A 48 4.08 -0.43 -6.45
N ARG A 49 3.00 -0.39 -7.25
CA ARG A 49 2.33 0.86 -7.64
C ARG A 49 1.86 1.63 -6.40
N LEU A 50 1.22 0.96 -5.43
CA LEU A 50 0.77 1.61 -4.20
C LEU A 50 1.90 2.27 -3.40
N VAL A 51 3.06 1.62 -3.32
CA VAL A 51 4.25 2.19 -2.67
C VAL A 51 4.78 3.38 -3.44
N GLU A 52 4.85 3.28 -4.77
CA GLU A 52 5.33 4.36 -5.64
C GLU A 52 4.40 5.58 -5.60
N ASP A 53 3.08 5.39 -5.62
CA ASP A 53 2.09 6.47 -5.51
C ASP A 53 2.17 7.20 -4.16
N SER A 54 2.45 6.45 -3.09
CA SER A 54 2.64 6.99 -1.75
C SER A 54 3.99 7.70 -1.58
N ARG A 55 4.96 7.45 -2.46
CA ARG A 55 6.29 8.07 -2.40
C ARG A 55 6.21 9.56 -2.73
N GLY A 56 6.92 10.36 -1.95
CA GLY A 56 6.92 11.82 -2.09
C GLY A 56 5.60 12.47 -1.71
N ALA A 57 4.63 11.74 -1.14
CA ALA A 57 3.38 12.32 -0.66
C ALA A 57 3.64 13.39 0.41
N THR A 58 4.61 13.17 1.30
CA THR A 58 5.05 14.17 2.28
C THR A 58 5.61 15.41 1.61
N ASP A 59 6.54 15.26 0.66
CA ASP A 59 7.15 16.40 -0.03
C ASP A 59 6.10 17.21 -0.82
N ARG A 60 5.18 16.52 -1.50
CA ARG A 60 4.05 17.15 -2.20
C ARG A 60 3.14 17.91 -1.21
N ALA A 61 2.78 17.30 -0.09
CA ALA A 61 1.96 17.94 0.93
C ALA A 61 2.65 19.18 1.51
N MET A 62 3.93 19.11 1.83
CA MET A 62 4.72 20.25 2.31
C MET A 62 4.83 21.36 1.27
N THR A 63 4.98 21.01 -0.01
CA THR A 63 5.00 21.96 -1.12
C THR A 63 3.68 22.73 -1.23
N GLU A 64 2.54 22.05 -1.12
CA GLU A 64 1.23 22.70 -1.15
C GLU A 64 0.97 23.57 0.10
N LEU A 65 1.41 23.13 1.28
CA LEU A 65 1.31 23.92 2.50
C LEU A 65 2.13 25.22 2.38
N ALA A 66 3.35 25.15 1.87
CA ALA A 66 4.20 26.33 1.67
C ALA A 66 3.53 27.37 0.74
N LYS A 67 2.92 26.93 -0.37
CA LYS A 67 2.17 27.81 -1.29
C LYS A 67 1.03 28.55 -0.59
N GLN A 68 0.29 27.87 0.28
CA GLN A 68 -0.83 28.48 1.01
C GLN A 68 -0.33 29.48 2.06
N MET A 69 0.78 29.18 2.72
CA MET A 69 1.41 30.09 3.68
C MET A 69 1.95 31.34 3.01
N ASP A 70 2.61 31.21 1.86
CA ASP A 70 3.12 32.36 1.09
C ASP A 70 1.97 33.20 0.51
N GLY A 71 0.86 32.56 0.12
CA GLY A 71 -0.35 33.25 -0.34
C GLY A 71 -1.12 33.96 0.77
N ALA A 72 -1.05 33.49 2.01
CA ALA A 72 -1.72 34.09 3.17
C ALA A 72 -0.95 35.28 3.78
N VAL A 73 0.33 35.45 3.43
CA VAL A 73 1.20 36.55 3.90
C VAL A 73 1.15 37.77 2.97
N ARG A 74 0.39 37.71 1.87
CA ARG A 74 0.18 38.81 0.92
C ARG A 74 -1.21 39.43 1.05
#